data_AF-A0A1I3BAA9-F1
#
_entry.id   AF-A0A1I3BAA9-F1
#
_cell.length_a   1.000
_cell.length_b   1.000
_cell.length_c   1.000
_cell.angle_alpha   90.00
_cell.angle_beta   90.00
_cell.angle_gamma   90.00
#
_symmetry.space_group_name_H-M   'P 1'
#
loop_
_entity.id
_entity.type
_entity.pdbx_description
1 polymer ?
#
loop_
_entity_poly.entity_id
_entity_poly.type
_entity_poly.pdbx_seq_one_letter_code
_entity_poly.pdbx_strand_id
1 'polypeptide(L)'
;MAITKTENNTYRLRLYYPQDVQNILGVAKLYSKTFKTKKEAKEAEIDFYAKIKELRENKEKNAFELGGESLLKDFYKDIWLDAYTAGLTSRNTKSPTAVTIANTKDIFRLHILPMFGKYTLNYLNQNKAFVLKIMTQKAAEYANFKTLRSYVNSIFDWAEELEYIERNRLEKSLKRINATKKNQLQEAKKEEDLYLSFEQLQEWLTAVQSDYENGQLTLQDYVLFLTTFFLSDRKSETYAIKWKDVNFTTSQITIGKALDKFGNEKSTKGNKTTIFHIPNELKQLLQQWKVQQKEELAQFEIEQTEEQLLFTFFDDKGNINQRLHTDYLNYRMKSIERRHKHLTHATPHKLRHTGATLAKQSGVALEQISEALTHSDTNITRTYVNTPNVIQMPIGEIAYRKLSQKESDRNGVNSKKDASQNELRNA
;
A
#
# COMPACT_ATOMS: atom_id res chain seq x y z
N MET A 1 3.78 54.94 -39.03
CA MET A 1 2.65 55.42 -38.20
C MET A 1 1.37 54.80 -38.74
N ALA A 2 0.51 54.23 -37.89
CA ALA A 2 -0.71 53.56 -38.32
C ALA A 2 -1.78 54.51 -38.89
N ILE A 3 -1.77 55.78 -38.46
CA ILE A 3 -2.70 56.83 -38.89
C ILE A 3 -1.98 57.82 -39.79
N THR A 4 -2.53 58.09 -40.98
CA THR A 4 -2.00 59.03 -41.97
C THR A 4 -3.07 60.07 -42.36
N LYS A 5 -2.69 61.34 -42.50
CA LYS A 5 -3.61 62.39 -42.97
C LYS A 5 -3.71 62.32 -44.50
N THR A 6 -4.92 62.41 -45.03
CA THR A 6 -5.22 62.39 -46.47
C THR A 6 -5.36 63.81 -47.02
N GLU A 7 -5.32 63.94 -48.35
CA GLU A 7 -5.49 65.21 -49.06
C GLU A 7 -6.86 65.86 -48.78
N ASN A 8 -7.90 65.06 -48.54
CA ASN A 8 -9.25 65.54 -48.22
C ASN A 8 -9.46 65.89 -46.74
N ASN A 9 -8.39 66.22 -46.00
CA ASN A 9 -8.41 66.51 -44.55
C ASN A 9 -8.99 65.40 -43.64
N THR A 10 -9.09 64.16 -44.13
CA THR A 10 -9.49 62.99 -43.32
C THR A 10 -8.28 62.16 -42.87
N TYR A 11 -8.46 61.27 -41.90
CA TYR A 11 -7.40 60.43 -41.32
C TYR A 11 -7.61 58.96 -41.66
N ARG A 12 -6.66 58.33 -42.36
CA ARG A 12 -6.70 56.91 -42.73
C ARG A 12 -5.88 56.08 -41.73
N LEU A 13 -6.53 55.11 -41.10
CA LEU A 13 -5.93 54.08 -40.24
C LEU A 13 -5.66 52.82 -41.07
N ARG A 14 -4.44 52.29 -40.99
CA ARG A 14 -4.05 50.99 -41.57
C ARG A 14 -3.38 50.12 -40.51
N LEU A 15 -3.97 48.97 -40.22
CA LEU A 15 -3.50 47.99 -39.25
C LEU A 15 -3.50 46.60 -39.89
N TYR A 16 -2.71 45.68 -39.36
CA TYR A 16 -2.61 44.32 -39.87
C TYR A 16 -3.11 43.32 -38.85
N TYR A 17 -4.01 42.43 -39.26
CA TYR A 17 -4.43 41.31 -38.42
C TYR A 17 -3.31 40.26 -38.38
N PRO A 18 -2.90 39.79 -37.18
CA PRO A 18 -2.04 38.61 -37.04
C PRO A 18 -2.68 37.36 -37.68
N GLN A 19 -1.85 36.41 -38.14
CA GLN A 19 -2.33 35.23 -38.89
C GLN A 19 -3.34 34.39 -38.10
N ASP A 20 -3.11 34.25 -36.79
CA ASP A 20 -4.00 33.55 -35.87
C ASP A 20 -5.39 34.20 -35.78
N VAL A 21 -5.47 35.52 -35.83
CA VAL A 21 -6.74 36.27 -35.78
C VAL A 21 -7.46 36.26 -37.14
N GLN A 22 -6.71 36.29 -38.25
CA GLN A 22 -7.28 36.17 -39.60
C GLN A 22 -8.08 34.86 -39.74
N ASN A 23 -7.52 33.75 -39.25
CA ASN A 23 -8.19 32.45 -39.26
C ASN A 23 -9.46 32.42 -38.38
N ILE A 24 -9.49 33.18 -37.29
CA ILE A 24 -10.63 33.21 -36.35
C ILE A 24 -11.79 34.05 -36.90
N LEU A 25 -11.50 35.22 -37.46
CA LEU A 25 -12.53 36.16 -37.93
C LEU A 25 -12.89 36.00 -39.40
N GLY A 26 -12.13 35.21 -40.18
CA GLY A 26 -12.32 35.10 -41.63
C GLY A 26 -12.05 36.40 -42.38
N VAL A 27 -11.14 37.23 -41.86
CA VAL A 27 -10.84 38.58 -42.39
C VAL A 27 -9.52 38.63 -43.13
N ALA A 28 -9.43 39.51 -44.12
CA ALA A 28 -8.19 39.78 -44.84
C ALA A 28 -7.12 40.40 -43.92
N LYS A 29 -5.84 40.21 -44.29
CA LYS A 29 -4.67 40.67 -43.52
C LYS A 29 -4.66 42.17 -43.18
N LEU A 30 -5.25 43.02 -44.02
CA LEU A 30 -5.22 44.48 -43.85
C LEU A 30 -6.58 45.01 -43.37
N TYR A 31 -6.56 45.69 -42.23
CA TYR A 31 -7.66 46.55 -41.77
C TYR A 31 -7.38 47.99 -42.19
N SER A 32 -8.28 48.59 -42.97
CA SER A 32 -8.15 49.98 -43.43
C SER A 32 -9.47 50.73 -43.30
N LYS A 33 -9.47 51.86 -42.59
CA LYS A 33 -10.66 52.71 -42.43
C LYS A 33 -10.26 54.19 -42.38
N THR A 34 -11.14 55.07 -42.82
CA THR A 34 -10.93 56.52 -42.85
C THR A 34 -11.91 57.23 -41.92
N PHE A 35 -11.41 58.22 -41.17
CA PHE A 35 -12.12 58.95 -40.12
C PHE A 35 -12.04 60.45 -40.33
N LYS A 36 -13.01 61.21 -39.81
CA LYS A 36 -13.07 62.67 -39.96
C LYS A 36 -12.05 63.35 -39.05
N THR A 37 -11.80 62.79 -37.87
CA THR A 37 -10.86 63.36 -36.91
C THR A 37 -9.73 62.39 -36.54
N LYS A 38 -8.58 62.94 -36.12
CA LYS A 38 -7.46 62.14 -35.60
C LYS A 38 -7.82 61.38 -34.32
N LYS A 39 -8.77 61.92 -33.53
CA LYS A 39 -9.23 61.33 -32.28
C LYS A 39 -10.01 60.03 -32.54
N GLU A 40 -10.97 60.06 -33.47
CA GLU A 40 -11.72 58.87 -33.91
C GLU A 40 -10.80 57.77 -34.46
N ALA A 41 -9.78 58.15 -35.24
CA ALA A 41 -8.81 57.20 -35.78
C ALA A 41 -7.97 56.52 -34.67
N LYS A 42 -7.66 57.24 -33.58
CA LYS A 42 -6.96 56.67 -32.42
C LYS A 42 -7.87 55.77 -31.58
N GLU A 43 -9.12 56.15 -31.38
CA GLU A 43 -10.10 55.30 -30.66
C GLU A 43 -10.30 53.97 -31.41
N ALA A 44 -10.42 54.01 -32.74
CA ALA A 44 -10.52 52.81 -33.57
C ALA A 44 -9.24 51.95 -33.58
N GLU A 45 -8.06 52.56 -33.41
CA GLU A 45 -6.79 51.83 -33.24
C GLU A 45 -6.75 51.09 -31.89
N ILE A 46 -7.21 51.73 -30.81
CA ILE A 46 -7.29 51.11 -29.48
C ILE A 46 -8.30 49.96 -29.49
N ASP A 47 -9.49 50.18 -30.04
CA ASP A 47 -10.55 49.18 -30.14
C ASP A 47 -10.09 47.94 -30.94
N PHE A 48 -9.34 48.17 -32.02
CA PHE A 48 -8.75 47.09 -32.83
C PHE A 48 -7.85 46.17 -32.00
N TYR A 49 -6.92 46.73 -31.21
CA TYR A 49 -6.03 45.92 -30.37
C TYR A 49 -6.75 45.29 -29.18
N ALA A 50 -7.73 45.97 -28.58
CA ALA A 50 -8.56 45.42 -27.51
C ALA A 50 -9.34 44.18 -27.97
N LYS A 51 -9.95 44.25 -29.16
CA LYS A 51 -10.69 43.14 -29.76
C LYS A 51 -9.81 41.94 -30.10
N ILE A 52 -8.58 42.17 -30.56
CA ILE A 52 -7.59 41.09 -30.77
C ILE A 52 -7.23 40.39 -29.46
N LYS A 53 -7.04 41.16 -28.38
CA LYS A 53 -6.72 40.62 -27.06
C LYS A 53 -7.87 39.76 -26.51
N GLU A 54 -9.10 40.26 -26.59
CA GLU A 54 -10.30 39.56 -26.15
C GLU A 54 -10.53 38.24 -26.91
N LEU A 55 -10.31 38.23 -28.23
CA LEU A 55 -10.44 37.02 -29.06
C LEU A 55 -9.42 35.94 -28.68
N ARG A 56 -8.21 36.31 -28.30
CA ARG A 56 -7.18 35.38 -27.84
C ARG A 56 -7.52 34.80 -26.46
N GLU A 57 -7.97 35.65 -25.54
CA GLU A 57 -8.39 35.24 -24.20
C GLU A 57 -9.63 34.31 -24.24
N ASN A 58 -10.57 34.54 -25.15
CA ASN A 58 -11.75 33.67 -25.30
C ASN A 58 -11.45 32.34 -25.99
N LYS A 59 -10.42 32.26 -26.85
CA LYS A 59 -10.00 30.99 -27.48
C LYS A 59 -9.37 30.05 -26.45
N GLU A 60 -8.54 30.59 -25.56
CA GLU A 60 -7.98 29.81 -24.44
C GLU A 60 -9.09 29.34 -23.50
N LYS A 61 -10.05 30.21 -23.13
CA LYS A 61 -11.23 29.80 -22.34
C LYS A 61 -12.05 28.69 -23.00
N ASN A 62 -12.34 28.78 -24.29
CA ASN A 62 -13.17 27.78 -24.98
C ASN A 62 -12.53 26.37 -25.05
N ALA A 63 -11.20 26.25 -25.12
CA ALA A 63 -10.53 24.95 -25.11
C ALA A 63 -10.57 24.27 -23.72
N PHE A 64 -10.34 25.05 -22.65
CA PHE A 64 -10.40 24.58 -21.26
C PHE A 64 -11.84 24.37 -20.74
N GLU A 65 -12.80 25.16 -21.25
CA GLU A 65 -14.24 25.00 -20.94
C GLU A 65 -14.86 23.77 -21.61
N LEU A 66 -14.26 23.19 -22.66
CA LEU A 66 -14.77 21.96 -23.28
C LEU A 66 -14.25 20.69 -22.58
N GLY A 67 -12.97 20.64 -22.21
CA GLY A 67 -12.38 19.49 -21.51
C GLY A 67 -12.82 19.38 -20.04
N GLY A 68 -12.74 20.48 -19.29
CA GLY A 68 -13.00 20.50 -17.86
C GLY A 68 -14.47 20.29 -17.45
N GLU A 69 -15.41 20.38 -18.39
CA GLU A 69 -16.83 20.06 -18.18
C GLU A 69 -17.12 18.56 -18.25
N SER A 70 -16.12 17.73 -18.55
CA SER A 70 -16.21 16.29 -18.39
C SER A 70 -16.50 15.93 -16.92
N LEU A 71 -17.46 15.03 -16.70
CA LEU A 71 -17.72 14.50 -15.37
C LEU A 71 -16.53 13.68 -14.90
N LEU A 72 -16.22 13.76 -13.59
CA LEU A 72 -15.10 13.01 -13.01
C LEU A 72 -15.23 11.50 -13.25
N LYS A 73 -16.46 10.96 -13.26
CA LYS A 73 -16.69 9.53 -13.54
C LYS A 73 -16.31 9.13 -14.97
N ASP A 74 -16.52 10.02 -15.93
CA ASP A 74 -16.29 9.74 -17.35
C ASP A 74 -14.79 9.89 -17.62
N PHE A 75 -14.16 10.97 -17.14
CA PHE A 75 -12.71 11.13 -17.17
C PHE A 75 -11.96 9.98 -16.47
N TYR A 76 -12.48 9.49 -15.34
CA TYR A 76 -11.93 8.32 -14.67
C TYR A 76 -11.93 7.08 -15.57
N LYS A 77 -13.10 6.78 -16.18
CA LYS A 77 -13.34 5.55 -16.93
C LYS A 77 -12.60 5.55 -18.26
N ASP A 78 -12.69 6.66 -18.98
CA ASP A 78 -12.30 6.72 -20.39
C ASP A 78 -10.85 7.19 -20.58
N ILE A 79 -10.23 7.78 -19.53
CA ILE A 79 -8.90 8.39 -19.64
C ILE A 79 -7.97 7.95 -18.50
N TRP A 80 -8.35 8.25 -17.25
CA TRP A 80 -7.42 8.07 -16.12
C TRP A 80 -7.11 6.60 -15.84
N LEU A 81 -8.10 5.70 -15.94
CA LEU A 81 -7.92 4.30 -15.62
C LEU A 81 -6.87 3.64 -16.53
N ASP A 82 -6.95 3.87 -17.83
CA ASP A 82 -6.00 3.30 -18.79
C ASP A 82 -4.60 3.83 -18.55
N ALA A 83 -4.46 5.15 -18.37
CA ALA A 83 -3.20 5.78 -18.00
C ALA A 83 -2.62 5.23 -16.68
N TYR A 84 -3.46 5.01 -15.67
CA TYR A 84 -3.04 4.40 -14.41
C TYR A 84 -2.56 2.97 -14.58
N THR A 85 -3.27 2.15 -15.37
CA THR A 85 -2.84 0.77 -15.63
C THR A 85 -1.51 0.71 -16.40
N ALA A 86 -1.28 1.66 -17.31
CA ALA A 86 0.00 1.84 -18.00
C ALA A 86 1.11 2.40 -17.09
N GLY A 87 0.80 2.83 -15.87
CA GLY A 87 1.75 3.39 -14.91
C GLY A 87 2.09 4.87 -15.14
N LEU A 88 1.33 5.58 -15.96
CA LEU A 88 1.61 6.98 -16.35
C LEU A 88 1.20 8.01 -15.28
N THR A 89 0.26 7.66 -14.40
CA THR A 89 -0.33 8.61 -13.44
C THR A 89 0.36 8.62 -12.08
N SER A 90 1.50 7.94 -11.94
CA SER A 90 2.29 7.89 -10.71
C SER A 90 3.77 8.01 -10.99
N ARG A 91 4.55 8.48 -10.00
CA ARG A 91 6.01 8.58 -10.08
C ARG A 91 6.73 7.23 -9.95
N ASN A 92 6.00 6.11 -9.82
CA ASN A 92 6.62 4.79 -9.72
C ASN A 92 7.10 4.35 -11.09
N THR A 93 8.32 3.82 -11.15
CA THR A 93 8.95 3.31 -12.37
C THR A 93 8.36 1.99 -12.86
N LYS A 94 7.50 1.34 -12.08
CA LYS A 94 6.85 0.07 -12.40
C LYS A 94 5.34 0.25 -12.47
N SER A 95 4.75 -0.35 -13.51
CA SER A 95 3.31 -0.41 -13.68
C SER A 95 2.64 -1.15 -12.50
N PRO A 96 1.43 -0.73 -12.09
CA PRO A 96 0.71 -1.37 -11.00
C PRO A 96 0.42 -2.84 -11.30
N THR A 97 0.49 -3.70 -10.29
CA THR A 97 0.09 -5.11 -10.45
C THR A 97 -1.42 -5.24 -10.64
N ALA A 98 -1.89 -6.35 -11.21
CA ALA A 98 -3.33 -6.62 -11.37
C ALA A 98 -4.11 -6.48 -10.04
N VAL A 99 -3.54 -6.94 -8.92
CA VAL A 99 -4.15 -6.80 -7.59
C VAL A 99 -4.28 -5.33 -7.19
N THR A 100 -3.26 -4.54 -7.50
CA THR A 100 -3.25 -3.10 -7.21
C THR A 100 -4.31 -2.39 -8.04
N ILE A 101 -4.42 -2.73 -9.33
CA ILE A 101 -5.45 -2.20 -10.23
C ILE A 101 -6.86 -2.52 -9.71
N ALA A 102 -7.12 -3.77 -9.32
CA ALA A 102 -8.42 -4.16 -8.77
C ALA A 102 -8.76 -3.40 -7.48
N ASN A 103 -7.81 -3.29 -6.55
CA ASN A 103 -8.01 -2.53 -5.32
C ASN A 103 -8.24 -1.02 -5.59
N THR A 104 -7.56 -0.46 -6.59
CA THR A 104 -7.79 0.92 -7.04
C THR A 104 -9.21 1.08 -7.57
N LYS A 105 -9.67 0.17 -8.45
CA LYS A 105 -11.05 0.17 -8.97
C LYS A 105 -12.08 0.11 -7.84
N ASP A 106 -11.85 -0.71 -6.81
CA ASP A 106 -12.72 -0.77 -5.64
C ASP A 106 -12.77 0.55 -4.86
N ILE A 107 -11.62 1.23 -4.66
CA ILE A 107 -11.59 2.53 -3.99
C ILE A 107 -12.36 3.59 -4.78
N PHE A 108 -12.24 3.59 -6.11
CA PHE A 108 -13.02 4.48 -6.96
C PHE A 108 -14.51 4.19 -6.86
N ARG A 109 -14.90 2.93 -7.08
CA ARG A 109 -16.30 2.47 -7.07
C ARG A 109 -16.99 2.72 -5.72
N LEU A 110 -16.34 2.37 -4.61
CA LEU A 110 -16.93 2.42 -3.28
C LEU A 110 -16.86 3.80 -2.62
N HIS A 111 -15.94 4.67 -3.07
CA HIS A 111 -15.68 5.93 -2.37
C HIS A 111 -15.60 7.15 -3.29
N ILE A 112 -14.66 7.19 -4.25
CA ILE A 112 -14.39 8.42 -5.01
C ILE A 112 -15.56 8.76 -5.94
N LEU A 113 -16.07 7.79 -6.70
CA LEU A 113 -17.17 8.00 -7.63
C LEU A 113 -18.49 8.38 -6.92
N PRO A 114 -18.89 7.74 -5.80
CA PRO A 114 -20.03 8.22 -5.02
C PRO A 114 -19.90 9.66 -4.50
N MET A 115 -18.68 10.07 -4.11
CA MET A 115 -18.44 11.43 -3.60
C MET A 115 -18.39 12.48 -4.70
N PHE A 116 -17.71 12.18 -5.82
CA PHE A 116 -17.31 13.19 -6.79
C PHE A 116 -17.69 12.89 -8.24
N GLY A 117 -18.11 11.67 -8.56
CA GLY A 117 -18.29 11.22 -9.96
C GLY A 117 -19.34 11.99 -10.75
N LYS A 118 -20.33 12.60 -10.10
CA LYS A 118 -21.39 13.40 -10.73
C LYS A 118 -21.04 14.86 -10.98
N TYR A 119 -19.86 15.31 -10.58
CA TYR A 119 -19.42 16.68 -10.76
C TYR A 119 -18.38 16.75 -11.88
N THR A 120 -18.31 17.89 -12.55
CA THR A 120 -17.28 18.15 -13.56
C THR A 120 -15.92 18.38 -12.91
N LEU A 121 -14.85 18.15 -13.66
CA LEU A 121 -13.48 18.42 -13.20
C LEU A 121 -13.32 19.91 -12.82
N ASN A 122 -13.85 20.82 -13.65
CA ASN A 122 -13.84 22.26 -13.38
C ASN A 122 -14.57 22.62 -12.09
N TYR A 123 -15.79 22.10 -11.91
CA TYR A 123 -16.56 22.38 -10.70
C TYR A 123 -15.78 21.97 -9.45
N LEU A 124 -15.23 20.76 -9.40
CA LEU A 124 -14.48 20.28 -8.25
C LEU A 124 -13.18 21.08 -8.03
N ASN A 125 -12.47 21.39 -9.11
CA ASN A 125 -11.20 22.11 -9.06
C ASN A 125 -11.38 23.58 -8.61
N GLN A 126 -12.50 24.21 -8.95
CA GLN A 126 -12.83 25.59 -8.55
C GLN A 126 -13.45 25.63 -7.14
N ASN A 127 -14.25 24.64 -6.75
CA ASN A 127 -14.96 24.60 -5.47
C ASN A 127 -14.17 23.87 -4.37
N LYS A 128 -12.99 24.39 -4.03
CA LYS A 128 -12.09 23.79 -3.02
C LYS A 128 -12.75 23.52 -1.68
N ALA A 129 -13.55 24.47 -1.18
CA ALA A 129 -14.19 24.36 0.12
C ALA A 129 -15.14 23.15 0.19
N PHE A 130 -15.86 22.89 -0.90
CA PHE A 130 -16.75 21.74 -1.04
C PHE A 130 -15.96 20.42 -1.00
N VAL A 131 -14.89 20.31 -1.81
CA VAL A 131 -14.04 19.11 -1.85
C VAL A 131 -13.39 18.84 -0.49
N LEU A 132 -12.88 19.89 0.17
CA LEU A 132 -12.26 19.78 1.49
C LEU A 132 -13.25 19.30 2.56
N LYS A 133 -14.49 19.80 2.54
CA LYS A 133 -15.54 19.35 3.47
C LYS A 133 -15.78 17.85 3.36
N ILE A 134 -16.01 17.35 2.14
CA ILE A 134 -16.27 15.92 1.89
C ILE A 134 -15.05 15.07 2.24
N MET A 135 -13.84 15.49 1.84
CA MET A 135 -12.62 14.74 2.12
C MET A 135 -12.29 14.70 3.61
N THR A 136 -12.59 15.77 4.36
CA THR A 136 -12.40 15.81 5.82
C THR A 136 -13.37 14.87 6.53
N GLN A 137 -14.64 14.84 6.13
CA GLN A 137 -15.61 13.86 6.62
C GLN A 137 -15.13 12.43 6.32
N LYS A 138 -14.69 12.17 5.09
CA LYS A 138 -14.16 10.85 4.71
C LYS A 138 -12.92 10.45 5.50
N ALA A 139 -12.06 11.40 5.87
CA ALA A 139 -10.87 11.15 6.68
C ALA A 139 -11.19 10.73 8.12
N ALA A 140 -12.31 11.20 8.66
CA ALA A 140 -12.81 10.80 9.98
C ALA A 140 -13.46 9.41 9.97
N GLU A 141 -13.94 8.94 8.83
CA GLU A 141 -14.65 7.66 8.70
C GLU A 141 -13.76 6.51 8.20
N TYR A 142 -12.76 6.82 7.35
CA TYR A 142 -12.04 5.81 6.58
C TYR A 142 -10.56 5.70 6.94
N ALA A 143 -10.14 4.57 7.51
CA ALA A 143 -8.76 4.34 7.93
C ALA A 143 -7.74 4.42 6.76
N ASN A 144 -8.12 3.99 5.56
CA ASN A 144 -7.25 4.04 4.38
C ASN A 144 -7.36 5.36 3.59
N PHE A 145 -7.78 6.45 4.26
CA PHE A 145 -7.95 7.76 3.65
C PHE A 145 -6.73 8.26 2.88
N LYS A 146 -5.51 7.99 3.35
CA LYS A 146 -4.27 8.43 2.67
C LYS A 146 -4.21 7.94 1.21
N THR A 147 -4.59 6.69 0.97
CA THR A 147 -4.59 6.08 -0.36
C THR A 147 -5.70 6.69 -1.23
N LEU A 148 -6.91 6.80 -0.68
CA LEU A 148 -8.03 7.47 -1.36
C LEU A 148 -7.65 8.89 -1.78
N ARG A 149 -7.10 9.68 -0.86
CA ARG A 149 -6.61 11.02 -1.13
C ARG A 149 -5.56 11.05 -2.23
N SER A 150 -4.65 10.08 -2.26
CA SER A 150 -3.63 9.97 -3.30
C SER A 150 -4.25 9.82 -4.69
N TYR A 151 -5.30 8.99 -4.82
CA TYR A 151 -6.00 8.82 -6.09
C TYR A 151 -6.81 10.05 -6.50
N VAL A 152 -7.43 10.74 -5.54
CA VAL A 152 -8.08 12.03 -5.82
C VAL A 152 -7.05 13.05 -6.30
N ASN A 153 -5.85 13.14 -5.73
CA ASN A 153 -4.83 14.03 -6.31
C ASN A 153 -4.41 13.56 -7.71
N SER A 154 -4.12 12.27 -7.88
CA SER A 154 -3.66 11.71 -9.15
C SER A 154 -4.62 11.93 -10.32
N ILE A 155 -5.94 11.96 -10.09
CA ILE A 155 -6.90 12.24 -11.17
C ILE A 155 -6.83 13.70 -11.64
N PHE A 156 -6.66 14.65 -10.72
CA PHE A 156 -6.53 16.07 -11.07
C PHE A 156 -5.14 16.40 -11.61
N ASP A 157 -4.08 15.75 -11.12
CA ASP A 157 -2.73 15.87 -11.68
C ASP A 157 -2.71 15.41 -13.15
N TRP A 158 -3.38 14.30 -13.46
CA TRP A 158 -3.48 13.81 -14.84
C TRP A 158 -4.40 14.68 -15.73
N ALA A 159 -5.46 15.25 -15.16
CA ALA A 159 -6.31 16.19 -15.88
C ALA A 159 -5.56 17.50 -16.21
N GLU A 160 -4.69 17.96 -15.32
CA GLU A 160 -3.79 19.10 -15.57
C GLU A 160 -2.78 18.76 -16.68
N GLU A 161 -2.13 17.59 -16.62
CA GLU A 161 -1.18 17.14 -17.64
C GLU A 161 -1.80 17.05 -19.05
N LEU A 162 -3.07 16.65 -19.15
CA LEU A 162 -3.80 16.56 -20.41
C LEU A 162 -4.54 17.86 -20.79
N GLU A 163 -4.30 18.96 -20.07
CA GLU A 163 -4.89 20.28 -20.32
C GLU A 163 -6.44 20.31 -20.21
N TYR A 164 -7.06 19.35 -19.51
CA TYR A 164 -8.50 19.39 -19.18
C TYR A 164 -8.79 20.48 -18.15
N ILE A 165 -7.79 20.83 -17.33
CA ILE A 165 -7.82 21.93 -16.39
C ILE A 165 -6.50 22.71 -16.47
N GLU A 166 -6.54 24.02 -16.22
CA GLU A 166 -5.36 24.88 -16.23
C GLU A 166 -4.30 24.47 -15.19
N ARG A 167 -4.75 24.05 -13.99
CA ARG A 167 -3.88 23.64 -12.88
C ARG A 167 -4.64 22.82 -11.84
N ASN A 168 -3.99 21.90 -11.15
CA ASN A 168 -4.56 21.22 -9.99
C ASN A 168 -4.60 22.17 -8.78
N ARG A 169 -5.76 22.75 -8.52
CA ARG A 169 -5.96 23.70 -7.43
C ARG A 169 -6.18 22.99 -6.07
N LEU A 170 -6.32 21.67 -6.05
CA LEU A 170 -6.65 20.84 -4.88
C LEU A 170 -5.43 20.26 -4.18
N GLU A 171 -4.33 20.01 -4.91
CA GLU A 171 -3.16 19.25 -4.44
C GLU A 171 -2.67 19.67 -3.04
N LYS A 172 -2.35 20.96 -2.87
CA LYS A 172 -1.82 21.51 -1.62
C LYS A 172 -2.83 21.40 -0.47
N SER A 173 -4.10 21.63 -0.76
CA SER A 173 -5.17 21.62 0.25
C SER A 173 -5.48 20.20 0.72
N LEU A 174 -5.53 19.23 -0.20
CA LEU A 174 -5.77 17.83 0.13
C LEU A 174 -4.60 17.26 0.96
N LYS A 175 -3.35 17.59 0.63
CA LYS A 175 -2.15 17.17 1.39
C LYS A 175 -2.21 17.53 2.89
N ARG A 176 -2.94 18.59 3.27
CA ARG A 176 -3.08 19.04 4.66
C ARG A 176 -4.12 18.25 5.47
N ILE A 177 -5.01 17.49 4.84
CA ILE A 177 -6.01 16.69 5.56
C ILE A 177 -5.33 15.46 6.17
N ASN A 178 -5.36 15.35 7.50
CA ASN A 178 -4.80 14.21 8.21
C ASN A 178 -5.71 12.97 8.11
N ALA A 179 -5.12 11.77 8.22
CA ALA A 179 -5.87 10.51 8.23
C ALA A 179 -6.47 10.25 9.62
N THR A 180 -7.41 11.08 10.05
CA THR A 180 -7.94 11.15 11.41
C THR A 180 -8.38 9.79 11.96
N LYS A 181 -9.17 9.02 11.19
CA LYS A 181 -9.62 7.69 11.62
C LYS A 181 -8.46 6.73 11.88
N LYS A 182 -7.43 6.76 11.02
CA LYS A 182 -6.26 5.89 11.16
C LYS A 182 -5.47 6.23 12.42
N ASN A 183 -5.28 7.53 12.68
CA ASN A 183 -4.55 7.99 13.87
C ASN A 183 -5.28 7.59 15.15
N GLN A 184 -6.60 7.82 15.22
CA GLN A 184 -7.43 7.37 16.35
C GLN A 184 -7.35 5.87 16.59
N LEU A 185 -7.42 5.06 15.52
CA LEU A 185 -7.27 3.61 15.62
C LEU A 185 -5.86 3.17 16.05
N GLN A 186 -4.83 3.96 15.76
CA GLN A 186 -3.47 3.67 16.17
C GLN A 186 -3.23 4.04 17.64
N GLU A 187 -3.76 5.17 18.09
CA GLU A 187 -3.70 5.61 19.50
C GLU A 187 -4.51 4.68 20.43
N ALA A 188 -5.61 4.12 19.94
CA ALA A 188 -6.43 3.18 20.70
C ALA A 188 -5.85 1.76 20.78
N LYS A 189 -4.85 1.41 19.96
CA LYS A 189 -4.23 0.08 19.97
C LYS A 189 -3.29 -0.06 21.16
N LYS A 190 -3.51 -1.07 21.99
CA LYS A 190 -2.52 -1.48 23.00
C LYS A 190 -1.49 -2.38 22.35
N GLU A 191 -0.25 -2.30 22.82
CA GLU A 191 0.85 -3.13 22.31
C GLU A 191 0.59 -4.63 22.55
N GLU A 192 0.00 -4.95 23.70
CA GLU A 192 -0.46 -6.29 24.09
C GLU A 192 -1.50 -6.88 23.12
N ASP A 193 -2.23 -6.05 22.37
CA ASP A 193 -3.22 -6.54 21.40
C ASP A 193 -2.58 -7.04 20.10
N LEU A 194 -1.30 -6.70 19.85
CA LEU A 194 -0.61 -6.96 18.58
C LEU A 194 -0.14 -8.41 18.43
N TYR A 195 0.07 -9.10 19.55
CA TYR A 195 0.53 -10.47 19.60
C TYR A 195 -0.23 -11.25 20.68
N LEU A 196 -0.01 -12.56 20.77
CA LEU A 196 -0.54 -13.40 21.84
C LEU A 196 0.51 -13.55 22.93
N SER A 197 0.10 -13.54 24.20
CA SER A 197 0.98 -13.97 25.28
C SER A 197 1.35 -15.46 25.12
N PHE A 198 2.34 -15.93 25.89
CA PHE A 198 2.71 -17.33 25.88
C PHE A 198 1.53 -18.24 26.26
N GLU A 199 0.77 -17.85 27.29
CA GLU A 199 -0.41 -18.58 27.76
C GLU A 199 -1.51 -18.60 26.69
N GLN A 200 -1.82 -17.46 26.09
CA GLN A 200 -2.81 -17.37 25.01
C GLN A 200 -2.41 -18.19 23.78
N LEU A 201 -1.11 -18.22 23.45
CA LEU A 201 -0.61 -19.07 22.37
C LEU A 201 -0.76 -20.56 22.72
N GLN A 202 -0.47 -20.94 23.96
CA GLN A 202 -0.66 -22.31 24.44
C GLN A 202 -2.13 -22.72 24.34
N GLU A 203 -3.08 -21.87 24.76
CA GLU A 203 -4.52 -22.10 24.58
C GLU A 203 -4.89 -22.32 23.11
N TRP A 204 -4.34 -21.52 22.19
CA TRP A 204 -4.55 -21.71 20.75
C TRP A 204 -4.04 -23.06 20.25
N LEU A 205 -2.83 -23.48 20.64
CA LEU A 205 -2.26 -24.76 20.24
C LEU A 205 -3.08 -25.93 20.79
N THR A 206 -3.50 -25.86 22.06
CA THR A 206 -4.36 -26.87 22.68
C THR A 206 -5.72 -26.95 22.00
N ALA A 207 -6.36 -25.82 21.68
CA ALA A 207 -7.64 -25.80 20.98
C ALA A 207 -7.56 -26.39 19.57
N VAL A 208 -6.50 -26.07 18.82
CA VAL A 208 -6.25 -26.64 17.48
C VAL A 208 -6.02 -28.14 17.53
N GLN A 209 -5.23 -28.61 18.51
CA GLN A 209 -5.03 -30.05 18.73
C GLN A 209 -6.33 -30.75 19.12
N SER A 210 -7.09 -30.19 20.06
CA SER A 210 -8.37 -30.75 20.50
C SER A 210 -9.38 -30.83 19.35
N ASP A 211 -9.47 -29.80 18.50
CA ASP A 211 -10.36 -29.84 17.34
C ASP A 211 -9.92 -30.90 16.32
N TYR A 212 -8.61 -31.14 16.15
CA TYR A 212 -8.11 -32.21 15.29
C TYR A 212 -8.45 -33.60 15.85
N GLU A 213 -8.15 -33.84 17.12
CA GLU A 213 -8.42 -35.12 17.80
C GLU A 213 -9.92 -35.46 17.83
N ASN A 214 -10.78 -34.45 17.93
CA ASN A 214 -12.24 -34.61 17.92
C ASN A 214 -12.86 -34.61 16.50
N GLY A 215 -12.05 -34.63 15.43
CA GLY A 215 -12.53 -34.64 14.04
C GLY A 215 -13.18 -33.35 13.55
N GLN A 216 -13.03 -32.24 14.27
CA GLN A 216 -13.51 -30.90 13.87
C GLN A 216 -12.55 -30.19 12.91
N LEU A 217 -11.31 -30.66 12.81
CA LEU A 217 -10.32 -30.27 11.80
C LEU A 217 -9.83 -31.50 11.05
N THR A 218 -9.61 -31.33 9.75
CA THR A 218 -8.92 -32.34 8.93
C THR A 218 -7.42 -32.34 9.25
N LEU A 219 -6.72 -33.43 8.89
CA LEU A 219 -5.25 -33.46 8.97
C LEU A 219 -4.65 -32.29 8.19
N GLN A 220 -5.16 -32.00 6.99
CA GLN A 220 -4.71 -30.85 6.19
C GLN A 220 -4.83 -29.53 6.97
N ASP A 221 -5.98 -29.27 7.60
CA ASP A 221 -6.20 -28.01 8.32
C ASP A 221 -5.27 -27.88 9.55
N TYR A 222 -5.06 -28.99 10.26
CA TYR A 222 -4.17 -29.06 11.42
C TYR A 222 -2.71 -28.80 11.01
N VAL A 223 -2.23 -29.50 9.98
CA VAL A 223 -0.87 -29.35 9.46
C VAL A 223 -0.67 -27.96 8.85
N LEU A 224 -1.66 -27.42 8.14
CA LEU A 224 -1.60 -26.05 7.60
C LEU A 224 -1.41 -25.01 8.71
N PHE A 225 -2.16 -25.13 9.80
CA PHE A 225 -2.03 -24.22 10.94
C PHE A 225 -0.61 -24.31 11.54
N LEU A 226 -0.13 -25.53 11.82
CA LEU A 226 1.18 -25.74 12.42
C LEU A 226 2.33 -25.30 11.50
N THR A 227 2.27 -25.61 10.20
CA THR A 227 3.25 -25.13 9.22
C THR A 227 3.32 -23.61 9.22
N THR A 228 2.17 -22.91 9.11
CA THR A 228 2.13 -21.43 9.12
C THR A 228 2.68 -20.88 10.45
N PHE A 229 2.39 -21.55 11.58
CA PHE A 229 2.87 -21.16 12.90
C PHE A 229 4.39 -21.31 13.05
N PHE A 230 4.93 -22.51 12.79
CA PHE A 230 6.36 -22.81 12.93
C PHE A 230 7.22 -21.99 11.98
N LEU A 231 6.76 -21.73 10.76
CA LEU A 231 7.47 -20.88 9.81
C LEU A 231 7.33 -19.39 10.16
N SER A 232 6.28 -19.01 10.90
CA SER A 232 5.92 -17.61 11.17
C SER A 232 5.90 -16.76 9.90
N ASP A 233 5.54 -17.37 8.77
CA ASP A 233 5.57 -16.77 7.45
C ASP A 233 4.29 -15.97 7.18
N ARG A 234 4.19 -15.32 6.01
CA ARG A 234 2.87 -14.83 5.60
C ARG A 234 2.09 -16.03 5.10
N LYS A 235 0.83 -16.22 5.51
CA LYS A 235 -0.02 -17.32 5.01
C LYS A 235 0.03 -17.55 3.48
N SER A 236 0.17 -16.48 2.68
CA SER A 236 0.29 -16.58 1.21
C SER A 236 1.58 -17.28 0.74
N GLU A 237 2.64 -17.26 1.55
CA GLU A 237 3.90 -17.96 1.35
C GLU A 237 3.68 -19.46 1.60
N THR A 238 3.10 -19.84 2.75
CA THR A 238 2.68 -21.23 3.03
C THR A 238 1.77 -21.79 1.93
N TYR A 239 0.82 -21.01 1.43
CA TYR A 239 -0.09 -21.45 0.37
C TYR A 239 0.60 -21.69 -0.98
N ALA A 240 1.83 -21.17 -1.16
CA ALA A 240 2.60 -21.35 -2.39
C ALA A 240 3.62 -22.50 -2.29
N ILE A 241 3.78 -23.13 -1.12
CA ILE A 241 4.72 -24.23 -0.91
C ILE A 241 4.27 -25.44 -1.74
N LYS A 242 5.22 -26.05 -2.44
CA LYS A 242 5.07 -27.32 -3.15
C LYS A 242 5.89 -28.42 -2.49
N TRP A 243 5.63 -29.68 -2.82
CA TRP A 243 6.40 -30.79 -2.23
C TRP A 243 7.90 -30.72 -2.50
N LYS A 244 8.32 -30.23 -3.67
CA LYS A 244 9.73 -29.99 -4.01
C LYS A 244 10.45 -29.05 -3.04
N ASP A 245 9.69 -28.18 -2.36
CA ASP A 245 10.23 -27.18 -1.45
C ASP A 245 10.48 -27.77 -0.04
N VAL A 246 10.04 -29.00 0.21
CA VAL A 246 10.17 -29.70 1.51
C VAL A 246 11.21 -30.81 1.41
N ASN A 247 12.35 -30.62 2.11
CA ASN A 247 13.39 -31.62 2.21
C ASN A 247 13.29 -32.36 3.55
N PHE A 248 12.75 -33.59 3.52
CA PHE A 248 12.62 -34.42 4.71
C PHE A 248 13.95 -34.96 5.23
N THR A 249 14.99 -35.07 4.40
CA THR A 249 16.32 -35.54 4.83
C THR A 249 17.01 -34.51 5.71
N THR A 250 17.00 -33.25 5.27
CA THR A 250 17.60 -32.14 6.02
C THR A 250 16.63 -31.47 6.99
N SER A 251 15.37 -31.91 7.03
CA SER A 251 14.28 -31.29 7.81
C SER A 251 14.15 -29.79 7.52
N GLN A 252 14.05 -29.44 6.23
CA GLN A 252 14.01 -28.06 5.77
C GLN A 252 12.81 -27.76 4.87
N ILE A 253 12.31 -26.52 4.94
CA ILE A 253 11.31 -25.96 4.01
C ILE A 253 11.90 -24.71 3.36
N THR A 254 11.81 -24.63 2.04
CA THR A 254 12.28 -23.47 1.27
C THR A 254 11.11 -22.58 0.86
N ILE A 255 11.19 -21.28 1.14
CA ILE A 255 10.18 -20.30 0.74
C ILE A 255 10.81 -19.25 -0.17
N GLY A 256 10.42 -19.24 -1.45
CA GLY A 256 10.78 -18.20 -2.42
C GLY A 256 9.60 -17.59 -3.18
N LYS A 257 8.40 -18.14 -2.98
CA LYS A 257 7.16 -17.75 -3.66
C LYS A 257 6.05 -17.44 -2.67
N ALA A 258 5.06 -16.69 -3.14
CA ALA A 258 3.81 -16.42 -2.44
C ALA A 258 2.67 -16.33 -3.45
N LEU A 259 1.45 -16.65 -3.04
CA LEU A 259 0.25 -16.43 -3.85
C LEU A 259 -0.29 -15.01 -3.71
N ASP A 260 -0.71 -14.41 -4.82
CA ASP A 260 -1.44 -13.14 -4.81
C ASP A 260 -2.96 -13.35 -4.54
N LYS A 261 -3.75 -12.26 -4.56
CA LYS A 261 -5.21 -12.32 -4.32
C LYS A 261 -5.95 -13.16 -5.36
N PHE A 262 -5.40 -13.26 -6.57
CA PHE A 262 -5.93 -14.06 -7.65
C PHE A 262 -5.24 -15.43 -7.72
N GLY A 263 -4.45 -15.78 -6.70
CA GLY A 263 -3.71 -17.01 -6.56
C GLY A 263 -2.54 -17.20 -7.54
N ASN A 264 -2.09 -16.15 -8.21
CA ASN A 264 -0.90 -16.23 -9.07
C ASN A 264 0.35 -16.26 -8.20
N GLU A 265 1.34 -17.07 -8.59
CA GLU A 265 2.64 -17.07 -7.95
C GLU A 265 3.37 -15.76 -8.21
N LYS A 266 3.91 -15.18 -7.14
CA LYS A 266 4.86 -14.07 -7.19
C LYS A 266 6.06 -14.39 -6.32
N SER A 267 7.18 -13.75 -6.60
CA SER A 267 8.32 -13.79 -5.68
C SER A 267 7.95 -13.16 -4.34
N THR A 268 8.55 -13.68 -3.28
CA THR A 268 8.53 -13.07 -1.94
C THR A 268 9.04 -11.63 -1.98
N LYS A 269 8.74 -10.88 -0.91
CA LYS A 269 9.16 -9.48 -0.84
C LYS A 269 10.69 -9.39 -0.89
N GLY A 270 11.22 -8.61 -1.84
CA GLY A 270 12.65 -8.47 -2.04
C GLY A 270 13.30 -9.61 -2.82
N ASN A 271 12.51 -10.50 -3.45
CA ASN A 271 13.00 -11.67 -4.20
C ASN A 271 13.94 -12.56 -3.37
N LYS A 272 13.68 -12.68 -2.06
CA LYS A 272 14.51 -13.47 -1.13
C LYS A 272 13.99 -14.90 -1.02
N THR A 273 14.87 -15.87 -1.15
CA THR A 273 14.58 -17.25 -0.78
C THR A 273 15.05 -17.48 0.66
N THR A 274 14.17 -18.00 1.51
CA THR A 274 14.47 -18.32 2.91
C THR A 274 14.34 -19.82 3.13
N ILE A 275 15.29 -20.43 3.84
CA ILE A 275 15.27 -21.85 4.19
C ILE A 275 15.04 -21.95 5.70
N PHE A 276 13.98 -22.65 6.09
CA PHE A 276 13.63 -22.88 7.48
C PHE A 276 13.98 -24.31 7.87
N HIS A 277 14.61 -24.49 9.02
CA HIS A 277 14.68 -25.80 9.66
C HIS A 277 13.40 -26.04 10.43
N ILE A 278 12.79 -27.22 10.24
CA ILE A 278 11.54 -27.58 10.89
C ILE A 278 11.78 -28.61 12.01
N PRO A 279 11.01 -28.55 13.10
CA PRO A 279 11.09 -29.53 14.18
C PRO A 279 10.58 -30.90 13.71
N ASN A 280 11.00 -31.96 14.41
CA ASN A 280 10.69 -33.33 14.03
C ASN A 280 9.18 -33.62 14.07
N GLU A 281 8.46 -32.98 14.99
CA GLU A 281 7.01 -33.05 15.13
C GLU A 281 6.32 -32.58 13.85
N LEU A 282 6.70 -31.40 13.33
CA LEU A 282 6.15 -30.88 12.07
C LEU A 282 6.54 -31.76 10.88
N LYS A 283 7.77 -32.25 10.86
CA LYS A 283 8.25 -33.17 9.81
C LYS A 283 7.39 -34.43 9.73
N GLN A 284 7.12 -35.07 10.87
CA GLN A 284 6.30 -36.29 10.93
C GLN A 284 4.87 -36.03 10.45
N LEU A 285 4.27 -34.92 10.88
CA LEU A 285 2.94 -34.51 10.43
C LEU A 285 2.89 -34.25 8.91
N LEU A 286 3.92 -33.60 8.35
CA LEU A 286 4.03 -33.38 6.91
C LEU A 286 4.22 -34.68 6.13
N GLN A 287 4.92 -35.68 6.68
CA GLN A 287 5.05 -37.00 6.05
C GLN A 287 3.71 -37.74 6.04
N GLN A 288 2.97 -37.73 7.15
CA GLN A 288 1.63 -38.30 7.24
C GLN A 288 0.69 -37.62 6.24
N TRP A 289 0.72 -36.29 6.19
CA TRP A 289 -0.06 -35.51 5.24
C TRP A 289 0.32 -35.80 3.78
N LYS A 290 1.61 -35.97 3.45
CA LYS A 290 2.06 -36.35 2.09
C LYS A 290 1.42 -37.67 1.65
N VAL A 291 1.35 -38.67 2.54
CA VAL A 291 0.71 -39.96 2.27
C VAL A 291 -0.80 -39.79 2.08
N GLN A 292 -1.48 -39.13 3.03
CA GLN A 292 -2.94 -38.94 2.95
C GLN A 292 -3.34 -38.14 1.69
N GLN A 293 -2.64 -37.06 1.37
CA GLN A 293 -2.92 -36.27 0.17
C GLN A 293 -2.73 -37.11 -1.11
N LYS A 294 -1.74 -38.01 -1.14
CA LYS A 294 -1.54 -38.91 -2.28
C LYS A 294 -2.74 -39.84 -2.47
N GLU A 295 -3.28 -40.38 -1.38
CA GLU A 295 -4.47 -41.23 -1.40
C GLU A 295 -5.72 -40.46 -1.82
N GLU A 296 -5.90 -39.23 -1.29
CA GLU A 296 -7.02 -38.35 -1.66
C GLU A 296 -6.98 -37.95 -3.13
N LEU A 297 -5.81 -37.60 -3.67
CA LEU A 297 -5.65 -37.24 -5.08
C LEU A 297 -5.84 -38.43 -6.02
N ALA A 298 -5.40 -39.62 -5.61
CA ALA A 298 -5.57 -40.85 -6.39
C ALA A 298 -7.04 -41.22 -6.62
N GLN A 299 -7.95 -40.84 -5.70
CA GLN A 299 -9.40 -41.04 -5.87
C GLN A 299 -9.97 -40.26 -7.07
N PHE A 300 -9.25 -39.25 -7.55
CA PHE A 300 -9.61 -38.44 -8.70
C PHE A 300 -8.64 -38.61 -9.88
N GLU A 301 -7.87 -39.69 -9.90
CA GLU A 301 -6.87 -39.99 -10.95
C GLU A 301 -5.79 -38.89 -11.08
N ILE A 302 -5.50 -38.18 -9.98
CA ILE A 302 -4.44 -37.18 -9.91
C ILE A 302 -3.21 -37.78 -9.23
N GLU A 303 -2.06 -37.70 -9.90
CA GLU A 303 -0.78 -38.08 -9.31
C GLU A 303 -0.20 -36.95 -8.44
N GLN A 304 0.23 -37.29 -7.22
CA GLN A 304 1.01 -36.38 -6.39
C GLN A 304 2.43 -36.28 -6.94
N THR A 305 2.77 -35.12 -7.51
CA THR A 305 4.11 -34.83 -8.06
C THR A 305 4.90 -33.89 -7.13
N GLU A 306 6.15 -33.61 -7.46
CA GLU A 306 6.97 -32.64 -6.71
C GLU A 306 6.51 -31.19 -6.93
N GLU A 307 5.79 -30.89 -8.02
CA GLU A 307 5.19 -29.56 -8.27
C GLU A 307 3.82 -29.38 -7.61
N GLN A 308 3.28 -30.44 -6.99
CA GLN A 308 2.00 -30.40 -6.30
C GLN A 308 2.07 -29.48 -5.07
N LEU A 309 1.06 -28.62 -4.93
CA LEU A 309 0.91 -27.75 -3.78
C LEU A 309 0.74 -28.58 -2.51
N LEU A 310 1.43 -28.14 -1.45
CA LEU A 310 1.37 -28.80 -0.14
C LEU A 310 -0.05 -28.84 0.40
N PHE A 311 -0.80 -27.75 0.23
CA PHE A 311 -2.19 -27.63 0.70
C PHE A 311 -3.10 -27.18 -0.43
N THR A 312 -4.23 -27.86 -0.58
CA THR A 312 -5.20 -27.58 -1.63
C THR A 312 -6.63 -27.58 -1.09
N PHE A 313 -7.59 -27.15 -1.89
CA PHE A 313 -8.99 -27.25 -1.53
C PHE A 313 -9.82 -27.72 -2.70
N PHE A 314 -10.97 -28.30 -2.35
CA PHE A 314 -12.06 -28.61 -3.27
C PHE A 314 -13.03 -27.44 -3.22
N ASP A 315 -13.34 -26.86 -4.37
CA ASP A 315 -14.36 -25.82 -4.42
C ASP A 315 -15.78 -26.40 -4.54
N ASP A 316 -16.76 -25.54 -4.27
CA ASP A 316 -18.18 -25.83 -4.33
C ASP A 316 -18.69 -26.07 -5.77
N LYS A 317 -17.83 -25.88 -6.78
CA LYS A 317 -18.11 -26.11 -8.20
C LYS A 317 -17.54 -27.45 -8.68
N GLY A 318 -16.98 -28.25 -7.79
CA GLY A 318 -16.38 -29.53 -8.11
C GLY A 318 -14.97 -29.43 -8.68
N ASN A 319 -14.33 -28.25 -8.67
CA ASN A 319 -12.92 -28.16 -9.00
C ASN A 319 -12.10 -28.70 -7.84
N ILE A 320 -11.29 -29.71 -8.15
CA ILE A 320 -10.46 -30.42 -7.22
C ILE A 320 -9.02 -29.90 -7.26
N ASN A 321 -8.23 -30.17 -6.21
CA ASN A 321 -6.80 -29.86 -6.16
C ASN A 321 -6.46 -28.38 -6.43
N GLN A 322 -7.32 -27.46 -5.97
CA GLN A 322 -7.16 -26.02 -6.21
C GLN A 322 -6.28 -25.38 -5.13
N ARG A 323 -5.57 -24.31 -5.48
CA ARG A 323 -4.82 -23.47 -4.53
C ARG A 323 -5.72 -22.87 -3.45
N LEU A 324 -5.28 -22.82 -2.20
CA LEU A 324 -6.09 -22.25 -1.11
C LEU A 324 -6.54 -20.80 -1.39
N HIS A 325 -7.80 -20.49 -1.11
CA HIS A 325 -8.30 -19.12 -1.12
C HIS A 325 -7.54 -18.24 -0.09
N THR A 326 -7.35 -16.95 -0.38
CA THR A 326 -6.58 -16.05 0.50
C THR A 326 -7.09 -15.99 1.94
N ASP A 327 -8.38 -16.29 2.14
CA ASP A 327 -9.01 -16.26 3.45
C ASP A 327 -9.16 -17.60 4.15
N TYR A 328 -8.74 -18.70 3.53
CA TYR A 328 -8.92 -20.06 4.01
C TYR A 328 -8.54 -20.23 5.49
N LEU A 329 -7.28 -19.91 5.85
CA LEU A 329 -6.82 -20.07 7.23
C LEU A 329 -7.51 -19.10 8.20
N ASN A 330 -7.90 -17.88 7.79
CA ASN A 330 -8.68 -17.03 8.70
C ASN A 330 -10.04 -17.65 9.01
N TYR A 331 -10.70 -18.26 8.02
CA TYR A 331 -11.98 -18.93 8.25
C TYR A 331 -11.83 -20.15 9.16
N ARG A 332 -10.77 -20.94 9.00
CA ARG A 332 -10.44 -22.05 9.91
C ARG A 332 -10.20 -21.56 11.34
N MET A 333 -9.34 -20.55 11.52
CA MET A 333 -9.09 -19.94 12.84
C MET A 333 -10.37 -19.36 13.46
N LYS A 334 -11.20 -18.67 12.68
CA LYS A 334 -12.49 -18.14 13.15
C LYS A 334 -13.47 -19.25 13.53
N SER A 335 -13.41 -20.40 12.86
CA SER A 335 -14.21 -21.57 13.22
C SER A 335 -13.77 -22.16 14.57
N ILE A 336 -12.46 -22.26 14.80
CA ILE A 336 -11.87 -22.70 16.08
C ILE A 336 -12.30 -21.73 17.19
N GLU A 337 -12.13 -20.42 16.99
CA GLU A 337 -12.56 -19.36 17.94
C GLU A 337 -14.06 -19.45 18.26
N ARG A 338 -14.89 -19.85 17.29
CA ARG A 338 -16.33 -20.04 17.54
C ARG A 338 -16.62 -21.20 18.48
N ARG A 339 -15.82 -22.27 18.44
CA ARG A 339 -15.96 -23.45 19.31
C ARG A 339 -15.29 -23.23 20.68
N HIS A 340 -14.16 -22.54 20.69
CA HIS A 340 -13.35 -22.26 21.87
C HIS A 340 -13.44 -20.79 22.26
N LYS A 341 -14.53 -20.40 22.92
CA LYS A 341 -14.86 -18.99 23.23
C LYS A 341 -13.89 -18.28 24.17
N HIS A 342 -13.06 -19.02 24.90
CA HIS A 342 -12.04 -18.47 25.78
C HIS A 342 -10.83 -17.93 25.00
N LEU A 343 -10.64 -18.36 23.74
CA LEU A 343 -9.50 -17.95 22.93
C LEU A 343 -9.52 -16.44 22.68
N THR A 344 -8.37 -15.82 22.93
CA THR A 344 -8.14 -14.45 22.48
C THR A 344 -8.13 -14.40 20.96
N HIS A 345 -8.87 -13.44 20.38
CA HIS A 345 -8.97 -13.30 18.93
C HIS A 345 -7.59 -13.22 18.27
N ALA A 346 -7.38 -14.08 17.27
CA ALA A 346 -6.15 -14.16 16.50
C ALA A 346 -6.43 -14.33 15.01
N THR A 347 -5.44 -13.89 14.22
CA THR A 347 -5.40 -14.06 12.77
C THR A 347 -4.03 -14.64 12.41
N PRO A 348 -3.83 -15.18 11.19
CA PRO A 348 -2.52 -15.65 10.76
C PRO A 348 -1.45 -14.55 10.85
N HIS A 349 -1.85 -13.29 10.64
CA HIS A 349 -0.94 -12.17 10.82
C HIS A 349 -0.56 -11.95 12.30
N LYS A 350 -1.53 -12.05 13.21
CA LYS A 350 -1.27 -11.96 14.66
C LYS A 350 -0.35 -13.09 15.13
N LEU A 351 -0.53 -14.33 14.64
CA LEU A 351 0.38 -15.44 14.95
C LEU A 351 1.81 -15.17 14.49
N ARG A 352 1.98 -14.59 13.30
CA ARG A 352 3.29 -14.15 12.82
C ARG A 352 3.90 -13.05 13.70
N HIS A 353 3.11 -12.08 14.16
CA HIS A 353 3.57 -11.08 15.16
C HIS A 353 3.98 -11.77 16.45
N THR A 354 3.20 -12.74 16.94
CA THR A 354 3.52 -13.55 18.12
C THR A 354 4.86 -14.26 17.98
N GLY A 355 5.11 -14.99 16.89
CA GLY A 355 6.38 -15.67 16.67
C GLY A 355 7.58 -14.72 16.69
N ALA A 356 7.44 -13.56 16.04
CA ALA A 356 8.46 -12.52 16.02
C ALA A 356 8.77 -11.96 17.42
N THR A 357 7.73 -11.63 18.18
CA THR A 357 7.86 -11.02 19.50
C THR A 357 8.40 -12.00 20.54
N LEU A 358 7.89 -13.24 20.55
CA LEU A 358 8.37 -14.28 21.47
C LEU A 358 9.84 -14.63 21.18
N ALA A 359 10.23 -14.76 19.91
CA ALA A 359 11.63 -14.98 19.55
C ALA A 359 12.55 -13.86 20.09
N LYS A 360 12.11 -12.60 20.00
CA LYS A 360 12.87 -11.47 20.55
C LYS A 360 12.94 -11.53 22.08
N GLN A 361 11.84 -11.87 22.75
CA GLN A 361 11.80 -12.02 24.20
C GLN A 361 12.71 -13.15 24.68
N SER A 362 12.88 -14.20 23.86
CA SER A 362 13.85 -15.29 24.08
C SER A 362 15.30 -14.93 23.73
N GLY A 363 15.59 -13.67 23.36
CA GLY A 363 16.96 -13.19 23.11
C GLY A 363 17.47 -13.36 21.68
N VAL A 364 16.63 -13.75 20.71
CA VAL A 364 17.03 -13.85 19.30
C VAL A 364 17.28 -12.47 18.71
N ALA A 365 18.37 -12.29 17.96
CA ALA A 365 18.73 -11.01 17.35
C ALA A 365 17.69 -10.54 16.32
N LEU A 366 17.46 -9.22 16.24
CA LEU A 366 16.44 -8.64 15.35
C LEU A 366 16.70 -8.95 13.87
N GLU A 367 17.97 -9.05 13.48
CA GLU A 367 18.41 -9.42 12.14
C GLU A 367 17.97 -10.84 11.79
N GLN A 368 18.17 -11.79 12.71
CA GLN A 368 17.75 -13.19 12.56
C GLN A 368 16.23 -13.31 12.49
N ILE A 369 15.49 -12.54 13.30
CA ILE A 369 14.03 -12.48 13.24
C ILE A 369 13.58 -11.88 11.90
N SER A 370 14.24 -10.82 11.41
CA SER A 370 13.90 -10.19 10.13
C SER A 370 14.15 -11.12 8.93
N GLU A 371 15.20 -11.92 9.00
CA GLU A 371 15.55 -12.93 7.99
C GLU A 371 14.54 -14.09 7.98
N ALA A 372 14.23 -14.64 9.17
CA ALA A 372 13.20 -15.67 9.33
C ALA A 372 11.82 -15.19 8.87
N LEU A 373 11.47 -13.94 9.15
CA LEU A 373 10.20 -13.37 8.68
C LEU A 373 10.24 -12.90 7.22
N THR A 374 11.21 -13.28 6.38
CA THR A 374 11.21 -12.96 4.94
C THR A 374 11.00 -11.44 4.63
N HIS A 375 11.40 -10.55 5.55
CA HIS A 375 11.22 -9.11 5.40
C HIS A 375 12.41 -8.49 4.65
N SER A 376 12.12 -7.63 3.67
CA SER A 376 13.15 -6.86 2.96
C SER A 376 13.61 -5.62 3.75
N ASP A 377 12.87 -5.20 4.79
CA ASP A 377 13.07 -3.95 5.53
C ASP A 377 12.94 -4.21 7.03
N THR A 378 14.00 -3.92 7.78
CA THR A 378 14.08 -4.13 9.24
C THR A 378 13.13 -3.20 10.00
N ASN A 379 12.71 -2.07 9.42
CA ASN A 379 11.69 -1.19 10.03
C ASN A 379 10.33 -1.89 10.10
N ILE A 380 10.03 -2.77 9.13
CA ILE A 380 8.83 -3.59 9.16
C ILE A 380 8.93 -4.51 10.35
N THR A 381 10.02 -5.27 10.51
CA THR A 381 10.30 -6.15 11.67
C THR A 381 10.22 -5.40 13.01
N ARG A 382 10.73 -4.17 13.09
CA ARG A 382 10.62 -3.31 14.29
C ARG A 382 9.17 -2.99 14.69
N THR A 383 8.26 -2.95 13.71
CA THR A 383 6.82 -2.75 13.96
C THR A 383 6.16 -4.01 14.56
N TYR A 384 6.69 -5.21 14.30
CA TYR A 384 6.21 -6.48 14.90
C TYR A 384 6.81 -6.65 16.29
N VAL A 385 8.10 -6.35 16.40
CA VAL A 385 8.96 -6.66 17.54
C VAL A 385 9.00 -5.50 18.53
N ASN A 386 7.89 -4.77 18.64
CA ASN A 386 7.71 -3.66 19.56
C ASN A 386 7.57 -4.25 20.98
N THR A 387 8.70 -4.69 21.52
CA THR A 387 8.87 -4.89 22.95
C THR A 387 9.45 -3.59 23.50
N PRO A 388 9.16 -3.21 24.75
CA PRO A 388 9.88 -2.12 25.39
C PRO A 388 11.39 -2.35 25.23
N ASN A 389 12.11 -1.27 24.91
CA ASN A 389 13.57 -1.31 24.98
C ASN A 389 13.94 -1.43 26.47
N VAL A 390 14.04 -2.67 26.95
CA VAL A 390 14.52 -2.95 28.28
C VAL A 390 16.02 -2.69 28.27
N ILE A 391 16.40 -1.48 28.68
CA ILE A 391 17.78 -1.12 28.89
C ILE A 391 18.22 -1.80 30.19
N GLN A 392 18.87 -2.96 30.08
CA GLN A 392 19.36 -3.75 31.22
C GLN A 392 20.28 -2.92 32.14
N MET A 393 21.00 -1.96 31.58
CA MET A 393 21.84 -1.02 32.30
C MET A 393 21.81 0.34 31.60
N PRO A 394 21.33 1.42 32.24
CA PRO A 394 21.33 2.76 31.66
C PRO A 394 22.72 3.15 31.15
N ILE A 395 22.78 3.86 30.02
CA ILE A 395 24.06 4.33 29.43
C ILE A 395 24.85 5.19 30.45
N GLY A 396 24.13 5.97 31.27
CA GLY A 396 24.73 6.73 32.36
C GLY A 396 25.41 5.86 33.41
N GLU A 397 24.85 4.68 33.71
CA GLU A 397 25.45 3.71 34.63
C GLU A 397 26.70 3.04 34.03
N ILE A 398 26.68 2.70 32.73
CA ILE A 398 27.87 2.20 32.02
C ILE A 398 29.00 3.25 32.05
N ALA A 399 28.66 4.51 31.79
CA ALA A 399 29.61 5.62 31.85
C ALA A 399 30.13 5.84 33.28
N TYR A 400 29.25 5.83 34.28
CA TYR A 400 29.61 5.94 35.69
C TYR A 400 30.54 4.81 36.11
N ARG A 401 30.21 3.54 35.85
CA ARG A 401 31.07 2.39 36.17
C ARG A 401 32.45 2.49 35.50
N LYS A 402 32.54 2.99 34.26
CA LYS A 402 33.84 3.23 33.59
C LYS A 402 34.64 4.38 34.21
N LEU A 403 33.97 5.43 34.69
CA LEU A 403 34.61 6.54 35.39
C LEU A 403 35.06 6.12 36.80
N SER A 404 34.22 5.38 37.53
CA SER A 404 34.52 4.81 38.84
C SER A 404 35.63 3.76 38.78
N GLN A 405 35.67 2.91 37.74
CA GLN A 405 36.79 2.00 37.48
C GLN A 405 38.10 2.76 37.24
N LYS A 406 38.05 3.87 36.49
CA LYS A 406 39.22 4.75 36.30
C LYS A 406 39.66 5.47 37.58
N GLU A 407 38.75 5.77 38.50
CA GLU A 407 39.08 6.33 39.82
C GLU A 407 39.63 5.27 40.77
N SER A 408 39.11 4.04 40.77
CA SER A 408 39.67 2.93 41.52
C SER A 408 41.04 2.48 40.99
N ASP A 409 41.26 2.53 39.67
CA ASP A 409 42.57 2.27 39.05
C ASP A 409 43.57 3.40 39.32
N ARG A 410 43.10 4.63 39.58
CA ARG A 410 43.95 5.76 39.99
C ARG A 410 44.28 5.75 41.49
N ASN A 411 43.40 5.23 42.33
CA ASN A 411 43.55 5.24 43.80
C ASN A 411 43.93 3.87 44.40
N GLY A 412 44.07 2.83 43.58
CA GLY A 412 44.30 1.44 43.99
C GLY A 412 45.76 0.98 43.94
N VAL A 413 46.68 1.67 44.62
CA VAL A 413 47.93 1.08 45.14
C VAL A 413 47.94 1.23 46.66
N ASN A 414 47.17 0.36 47.34
CA ASN A 414 47.52 -0.30 48.61
C ASN A 414 46.27 -0.89 49.27
N SER A 415 46.08 -2.20 49.17
CA SER A 415 45.98 -3.13 50.32
C SER A 415 45.45 -4.50 49.87
N LYS A 416 46.00 -5.53 50.51
CA LYS A 416 45.92 -6.96 50.20
C LYS A 416 44.55 -7.60 50.45
N LYS A 417 44.30 -8.69 49.71
CA LYS A 417 43.55 -9.93 50.06
C LYS A 417 42.05 -9.72 50.38
N ASP A 418 41.08 -10.42 49.80
CA ASP A 418 40.94 -11.87 49.62
C ASP A 418 39.77 -12.17 48.65
N ALA A 419 39.80 -13.39 48.10
CA ALA A 419 38.67 -14.27 47.76
C ALA A 419 37.77 -14.01 46.53
N SER A 420 37.62 -15.12 45.81
CA SER A 420 36.46 -15.57 45.01
C SER A 420 36.33 -15.05 43.58
N GLN A 421 37.06 -15.71 42.68
CA GLN A 421 36.60 -15.94 41.31
C GLN A 421 35.39 -16.90 41.34
N ASN A 422 34.21 -16.40 40.99
CA ASN A 422 33.23 -17.18 40.26
C ASN A 422 32.18 -16.29 39.61
N GLU A 423 31.72 -16.72 38.43
CA GLU A 423 30.55 -16.22 37.69
C GLU A 423 30.73 -14.99 36.78
N LEU A 424 31.33 -15.25 35.61
CA LEU A 424 30.93 -14.59 34.36
C LEU A 424 30.58 -15.67 33.33
N ARG A 425 29.35 -16.19 33.43
CA ARG A 425 28.62 -16.75 32.29
C ARG A 425 27.16 -16.30 32.38
N ASN A 426 26.73 -15.67 31.29
CA ASN A 426 25.37 -15.28 30.92
C ASN A 426 24.88 -13.91 31.43
N ALA A 427 25.04 -12.91 30.56
CA ALA A 427 23.97 -12.00 30.16
C ALA A 427 24.23 -11.50 28.74
#